data_AF-A0A842ZT90-F1
#
_entry.id   AF-A0A842ZT90-F1
#
_cell.length_a   1.000
_cell.length_b   1.000
_cell.length_c   1.000
_cell.angle_alpha   90.00
_cell.angle_beta   90.00
_cell.angle_gamma   90.00
#
_symmetry.space_group_name_H-M   'P 1'
#
loop_
_entity.id
_entity.type
_entity.pdbx_description
1 polymer ?
#
loop_
_entity_poly.entity_id
_entity_poly.type
_entity_poly.pdbx_seq_one_letter_code
_entity_poly.pdbx_strand_id
1 'polypeptide(L)' 'MTNKNTRIWIWLQENELHKAVYNSTDCTLIVYNERDEIILKHTGITSEQLTRLEVLFLTIGAKRMDGHKEPFTYL' A
#
# COMPACT_ATOMS: atom_id res chain seq x y z
N MET A 1 18.38 -2.93 -5.47
CA MET A 1 18.42 -1.96 -4.36
C MET A 1 16.98 -1.78 -3.88
N THR A 2 16.58 -2.45 -2.80
CA THR A 2 15.26 -2.25 -2.19
C THR A 2 15.25 -0.83 -1.63
N ASN A 3 14.50 0.07 -2.26
CA ASN A 3 14.33 1.43 -1.76
C ASN A 3 13.65 1.32 -0.39
N LYS A 4 14.44 1.47 0.70
CA LYS A 4 13.94 1.42 2.09
C LYS A 4 12.87 2.50 2.38
N ASN A 5 12.69 3.43 1.43
CA ASN A 5 11.76 4.55 1.49
C ASN A 5 10.38 4.23 0.92
N THR A 6 10.15 3.02 0.39
CA THR A 6 8.87 2.63 -0.19
C THR A 6 8.17 1.60 0.69
N ARG A 7 6.91 1.86 1.03
CA ARG A 7 6.02 0.89 1.67
C ARG A 7 4.91 0.55 0.70
N ILE A 8 4.63 -0.74 0.56
CA ILE A 8 3.60 -1.23 -0.37
C ILE A 8 2.63 -2.07 0.44
N TRP A 9 1.34 -1.83 0.27
CA TRP A 9 0.25 -2.67 0.79
C TRP A 9 -0.55 -3.21 -0.38
N ILE A 10 -0.99 -4.47 -0.25
CA ILE A 10 -1.81 -5.14 -1.25
C ILE A 10 -3.02 -5.75 -0.53
N TRP A 11 -4.21 -5.62 -1.11
CA TRP A 11 -5.43 -6.25 -0.59
C TRP A 11 -6.38 -6.63 -1.72
N LEU A 12 -7.34 -7.49 -1.40
CA LEU A 12 -8.47 -7.81 -2.26
C LEU A 12 -9.69 -7.04 -1.75
N GLN A 13 -10.42 -6.41 -2.66
CA GLN A 13 -11.69 -5.75 -2.37
C GLN A 13 -12.61 -6.01 -3.55
N GLU A 14 -13.84 -6.49 -3.30
CA GLU A 14 -14.83 -6.78 -4.36
C GLU A 14 -14.31 -7.69 -5.49
N ASN A 15 -13.40 -8.62 -5.17
CA ASN A 15 -12.73 -9.51 -6.11
C ASN A 15 -11.71 -8.81 -7.05
N GLU A 16 -11.38 -7.55 -6.80
CA GLU A 16 -10.31 -6.81 -7.47
C GLU A 16 -9.08 -6.68 -6.56
N LEU A 17 -7.89 -6.77 -7.16
CA LEU A 17 -6.63 -6.56 -6.47
C LEU A 17 -6.31 -5.06 -6.41
N HIS A 18 -6.05 -4.55 -5.22
CA HIS A 18 -5.60 -3.18 -5.02
C HIS A 18 -4.20 -3.15 -4.44
N LYS A 19 -3.45 -2.11 -4.78
CA LYS A 19 -2.17 -1.81 -4.16
C LYS A 19 -2.07 -0.35 -3.75
N ALA A 20 -1.57 -0.09 -2.56
CA ALA A 20 -1.16 1.23 -2.11
C ALA A 20 0.36 1.29 -2.05
N VAL A 21 0.95 2.34 -2.60
CA VAL A 21 2.38 2.60 -2.58
C VAL A 21 2.61 3.93 -1.90
N TYR A 22 3.30 3.91 -0.76
CA TYR A 22 3.76 5.09 -0.07
C TYR A 22 5.26 5.29 -0.30
N ASN A 23 5.66 6.50 -0.67
CA ASN A 23 7.03 6.92 -0.78
C ASN A 23 7.33 7.95 0.32
N SER A 24 8.30 7.62 1.18
CA SER A 24 8.70 8.48 2.30
C SER A 24 9.60 9.64 1.88
N THR A 25 10.15 9.64 0.66
CA THR A 25 10.97 10.75 0.15
C THR A 25 10.13 11.96 -0.24
N ASP A 26 8.96 11.72 -0.83
CA ASP A 26 8.04 12.78 -1.29
C ASP A 26 6.74 12.82 -0.48
N CYS A 27 6.64 12.03 0.59
CA CYS A 27 5.46 11.87 1.43
C CYS A 27 4.17 11.61 0.63
N THR A 28 4.27 10.83 -0.45
CA THR A 28 3.15 10.55 -1.36
C THR A 28 2.63 9.14 -1.20
N LEU A 29 1.31 9.01 -1.09
CA LEU A 29 0.56 7.76 -1.19
C LEU A 29 -0.15 7.71 -2.53
N ILE A 30 -0.01 6.60 -3.25
CA ILE A 30 -0.76 6.33 -4.49
C ILE A 30 -1.45 4.98 -4.35
N VAL A 31 -2.73 4.92 -4.69
CA VAL A 31 -3.50 3.68 -4.75
C VAL A 31 -3.81 3.36 -6.19
N TYR A 32 -3.62 2.10 -6.55
CA TYR A 32 -3.89 1.54 -7.86
C TYR A 32 -4.94 0.44 -7.77
N ASN A 33 -5.73 0.28 -8.82
CA ASN A 33 -6.56 -0.91 -9.04
C ASN A 33 -5.76 -2.04 -9.72
N GLU A 34 -6.44 -3.13 -10.08
CA GLU A 34 -5.81 -4.31 -10.69
C GLU A 34 -5.20 -4.04 -12.08
N ARG A 35 -5.65 -2.96 -12.75
CA ARG A 35 -5.22 -2.56 -14.09
C ARG A 35 -4.06 -1.56 -14.06
N ASP A 36 -3.46 -1.37 -12.89
CA ASP A 36 -2.44 -0.36 -12.62
C ASP A 36 -2.90 1.09 -12.86
N GLU A 37 -4.21 1.35 -12.83
CA GLU A 37 -4.77 2.70 -12.93
C GLU A 37 -4.74 3.37 -11.56
N ILE A 38 -4.36 4.65 -11.52
CA ILE A 38 -4.33 5.43 -10.27
C ILE A 38 -5.78 5.80 -9.91
N ILE A 39 -6.26 5.25 -8.80
CA ILE A 39 -7.59 5.57 -8.25
C ILE A 39 -7.52 6.63 -7.15
N LEU A 40 -6.36 6.78 -6.49
CA LEU A 40 -6.13 7.80 -5.48
C LEU A 40 -4.66 8.22 -5.48
N LYS A 41 -4.42 9.53 -5.36
CA LYS A 41 -3.10 10.08 -5.07
C LYS A 41 -3.22 11.14 -4.00
N HIS A 42 -2.42 11.02 -2.95
CA HIS A 42 -2.36 12.00 -1.86
C HIS A 42 -0.92 12.31 -1.52
N THR A 43 -0.57 13.60 -1.48
CA THR A 43 0.77 14.10 -1.21
C THR A 43 0.82 14.81 0.14
N GLY A 44 1.99 14.84 0.78
CA GLY A 44 2.16 15.51 2.07
C GLY A 44 1.60 14.73 3.26
N ILE A 45 1.54 13.39 3.14
CA ILE A 45 1.15 12.50 4.23
C ILE A 45 2.11 12.70 5.40
N THR A 46 1.57 13.12 6.55
CA THR A 46 2.36 13.24 7.78
C THR A 46 2.59 11.87 8.43
N SER A 47 3.55 11.77 9.34
CA SER A 47 3.81 10.54 10.09
C SER A 47 2.60 10.06 10.90
N GLU A 48 1.78 10.98 11.41
CA GLU A 48 0.55 10.65 12.12
C GLU A 48 -0.50 10.07 11.18
N GLN A 49 -0.70 10.70 10.02
CA GLN A 49 -1.62 10.21 8.99
C GLN A 49 -1.18 8.84 8.46
N LEU A 50 0.12 8.64 8.26
CA LEU A 50 0.68 7.36 7.85
C LEU A 50 0.36 6.26 8.86
N THR A 51 0.52 6.53 10.16
CA THR A 51 0.16 5.58 11.23
C THR A 51 -1.33 5.22 11.17
N ARG A 52 -2.20 6.21 10.97
CA ARG A 52 -3.65 5.98 10.83
C ARG A 52 -3.98 5.14 9.59
N LEU A 53 -3.31 5.39 8.47
CA LEU A 53 -3.45 4.61 7.25
C LEU A 53 -2.97 3.17 7.44
N GLU A 54 -1.87 2.95 8.16
CA GLU A 54 -1.39 1.59 8.47
C GLU A 54 -2.40 0.79 9.28
N VAL A 55 -3.05 1.43 10.26
CA VAL A 55 -4.15 0.81 11.02
C VAL A 55 -5.33 0.50 10.10
N LEU A 56 -5.74 1.45 9.25
CA LEU A 56 -6.83 1.24 8.30
C LEU A 56 -6.55 0.08 7.35
N PHE A 57 -5.34 0.04 6.78
CA PHE A 57 -4.90 -1.03 5.89
C PHE A 57 -4.94 -2.39 6.58
N LEU A 58 -4.53 -2.47 7.84
CA LEU A 58 -4.65 -3.71 8.62
C LEU A 58 -6.11 -4.11 8.82
N THR A 59 -7.01 -3.16 9.10
CA THR A 59 -8.45 -3.43 9.29
C THR A 59 -9.12 -3.99 8.04
N ILE A 60 -8.73 -3.53 6.84
CA ILE A 60 -9.28 -4.03 5.57
C ILE A 60 -8.57 -5.31 5.07
N GLY A 61 -7.68 -5.89 5.88
CA GLY A 61 -6.97 -7.13 5.54
C GLY A 61 -5.79 -6.93 4.59
N ALA A 62 -5.34 -5.70 4.36
CA ALA A 62 -4.19 -5.44 3.51
C ALA A 62 -2.90 -6.00 4.11
N LYS A 63 -2.06 -6.56 3.24
CA LYS A 63 -0.76 -7.11 3.58
C LYS A 63 0.33 -6.15 3.14
N ARG A 64 1.19 -5.77 4.08
CA ARG A 64 2.38 -4.99 3.78
C ARG A 64 3.43 -5.90 3.15
N MET A 65 3.95 -5.48 2.01
CA MET A 65 5.02 -6.18 1.29
C MET A 65 6.38 -5.80 1.89
N ASP A 66 6.73 -6.48 2.98
CA ASP A 66 8.03 -6.35 3.62
C ASP A 66 8.99 -7.42 3.07
N GLY A 67 9.77 -7.05 2.06
CA GLY A 67 10.74 -7.95 1.40
C GLY A 67 10.13 -8.89 0.36
N HIS A 68 10.94 -9.82 -0.17
CA HIS A 68 10.55 -10.81 -1.20
C HIS A 68 9.61 -11.91 -0.67
N LYS A 69 8.67 -11.58 0.21
CA LYS A 69 7.66 -12.52 0.70
C LYS A 69 6.46 -12.45 -0.23
N GLU A 70 5.95 -13.62 -0.64
CA GLU A 70 4.74 -13.70 -1.44
C GLU A 70 3.54 -13.15 -0.63
N PRO A 71 2.71 -12.27 -1.21
CA PRO A 71 1.62 -11.60 -0.49
C PRO A 71 0.49 -12.56 -0.08
N PHE A 72 0.36 -13.67 -0.81
CA PHE A 72 -0.71 -14.64 -0.63
C PHE A 72 -0.11 -16.04 -0.61
N THR A 73 -0.52 -16.83 0.38
CA THR A 73 -0.28 -18.28 0.36
C THR A 73 -1.43 -18.89 -0.44
N TYR A 74 -1.13 -19.50 -1.59
CA TYR A 74 -2.12 -20.33 -2.29
C TYR A 74 -2.42 -21.56 -1.40
N LEU A 75 -3.69 -21.74 -1.03
CA LEU A 75 -4.20 -22.93 -0.33
C LEU A 75 -4.48 -24.05 -1.34
#